data_AF-A0A954ZYT7-F1
#
_entry.id   AF-A0A954ZYT7-F1
#
_cell.length_a   1.000
_cell.length_b   1.000
_cell.length_c   1.000
_cell.angle_alpha   90.00
_cell.angle_beta   90.00
_cell.angle_gamma   90.00
#
_symmetry.space_group_name_H-M   'P 1'
#
loop_
_entity.id
_entity.type
_entity.pdbx_description
1 polymer ?
#
loop_
_entity_poly.entity_id
_entity_poly.type
_entity_poly.pdbx_seq_one_letter_code
_entity_poly.pdbx_strand_id
1 'polypeptide(L)'
;MAMIHQFVDDQGEAYTPVSHVALLADPRMDDPRFRLIVRRVVMQNRYGIRAVDRKFVALCFAGATVFFCLGSLAHALWSLTAWWIFLGSCSVICIGLCVWHIILQRIRTAPVQGNVVRVMLADSLCPSCVYPLAGLDLQAAGTVQCPECSAHWRGERCIRKTDFPERTSIPPSRALREKYPYELDGFFLFDDRQQRVPEAKGLFHLAVEAEGDNDRRGRLEAVLRSQTSERPGCLRVGTYFVLFATILALGRYVYTVVQTGQFIAGNQFGLLSIAILLAGNFRYLAHLQYVRSTREKVLAQRICPACADFLDWIEPDSDGCTVCQTCGAAWRL
;
A
#
# COMPACT_ATOMS: atom_id res chain seq x y z
N MET A 1 -14.53 -13.98 0.21
CA MET A 1 -14.85 -13.81 1.65
C MET A 1 -13.57 -13.38 2.34
N ALA A 2 -13.44 -12.11 2.73
CA ALA A 2 -12.21 -11.60 3.33
C ALA A 2 -12.06 -12.18 4.74
N MET A 3 -10.95 -12.84 5.02
CA MET A 3 -10.64 -13.36 6.35
C MET A 3 -10.45 -12.14 7.28
N ILE A 4 -11.37 -11.94 8.22
CA ILE A 4 -11.29 -10.83 9.18
C ILE A 4 -10.15 -11.17 10.14
N HIS A 5 -9.06 -10.41 10.08
CA HIS A 5 -7.90 -10.61 10.91
C HIS A 5 -8.24 -10.28 12.38
N GLN A 6 -8.37 -11.29 13.24
CA GLN A 6 -8.55 -11.13 14.68
C GLN A 6 -7.19 -10.89 15.36
N PHE A 7 -7.14 -10.05 16.39
CA PHE A 7 -6.02 -9.97 17.31
C PHE A 7 -6.47 -10.49 18.67
N VAL A 8 -5.52 -10.85 19.53
CA VAL A 8 -5.80 -11.35 20.88
C VAL A 8 -5.51 -10.24 21.88
N ASP A 9 -6.42 -10.02 22.83
CA ASP A 9 -6.19 -9.10 23.95
C ASP A 9 -5.19 -9.68 24.96
N ASP A 10 -4.91 -8.97 26.06
CA ASP A 10 -3.94 -9.45 27.04
C ASP A 10 -4.46 -10.60 27.95
N GLN A 11 -5.73 -11.01 27.80
CA GLN A 11 -6.33 -12.18 28.46
C GLN A 11 -6.46 -13.41 27.55
N GLY A 12 -6.15 -13.30 26.26
CA GLY A 12 -6.30 -14.43 25.34
C GLY A 12 -7.59 -14.38 24.50
N GLU A 13 -8.42 -13.36 24.65
CA GLU A 13 -9.70 -13.23 23.95
C GLU A 13 -9.52 -12.57 22.57
N ALA A 14 -10.21 -13.11 21.57
CA ALA A 14 -10.07 -12.68 20.18
C ALA A 14 -11.00 -11.49 19.85
N TYR A 15 -10.42 -10.40 19.36
CA TYR A 15 -11.13 -9.19 18.95
C TYR A 15 -10.82 -8.79 17.51
N THR A 16 -11.76 -8.08 16.90
CA THR A 16 -11.57 -7.52 15.55
C THR A 16 -11.01 -6.10 15.66
N PRO A 17 -9.93 -5.76 14.95
CA PRO A 17 -9.41 -4.39 14.92
C PRO A 17 -10.46 -3.44 14.38
N VAL A 18 -10.53 -2.27 14.99
CA VAL A 18 -11.34 -1.18 14.47
C VAL A 18 -11.02 -1.02 12.98
N SER A 19 -12.05 -1.05 12.15
CA SER A 19 -11.86 -0.86 10.72
C SER A 19 -11.29 0.55 10.47
N HIS A 20 -10.43 0.68 9.47
CA HIS A 20 -9.92 1.98 9.03
C HIS A 20 -11.06 2.98 8.76
N VAL A 21 -12.16 2.50 8.16
CA VAL A 21 -13.34 3.32 7.88
C VAL A 21 -13.97 3.86 9.16
N ALA A 22 -14.07 3.03 10.22
CA ALA A 22 -14.61 3.46 11.51
C ALA A 22 -13.68 4.45 12.24
N LEU A 23 -12.36 4.36 12.04
CA LEU A 23 -11.40 5.35 12.55
C LEU A 23 -11.53 6.70 11.85
N LEU A 24 -11.62 6.71 10.51
CA LEU A 24 -11.78 7.95 9.73
C LEU A 24 -13.12 8.65 9.96
N ALA A 25 -14.10 7.92 10.47
CA ALA A 25 -15.43 8.40 10.74
C ALA A 25 -15.65 8.84 12.19
N ASP A 26 -14.65 8.70 13.04
CA ASP A 26 -14.76 9.07 14.44
C ASP A 26 -14.98 10.59 14.55
N PRO A 27 -15.94 11.07 15.36
CA PRO A 27 -16.18 12.51 15.54
C PRO A 27 -14.95 13.25 16.07
N ARG A 28 -14.00 12.55 16.68
CA ARG A 28 -12.72 13.11 17.13
C ARG A 28 -11.73 13.37 16.01
N MET A 29 -12.07 13.13 14.74
CA MET A 29 -11.18 13.44 13.61
C MET A 29 -10.84 14.93 13.45
N ASP A 30 -11.63 15.81 14.06
CA ASP A 30 -11.32 17.25 14.17
C ASP A 30 -10.16 17.52 15.15
N ASP A 31 -9.91 16.62 16.09
CA ASP A 31 -8.73 16.67 16.96
C ASP A 31 -7.46 16.32 16.13
N PRO A 32 -6.47 17.22 16.05
CA PRO A 32 -5.27 17.02 15.24
C PRO A 32 -4.43 15.83 15.73
N ARG A 33 -4.45 15.53 17.03
CA ARG A 33 -3.73 14.40 17.62
C ARG A 33 -4.43 13.08 17.31
N PHE A 34 -5.75 13.03 17.41
CA PHE A 34 -6.51 11.85 17.00
C PHE A 34 -6.29 11.54 15.51
N ARG A 35 -6.36 12.58 14.66
CA ARG A 35 -6.06 12.48 13.23
C ARG A 35 -4.66 11.92 12.95
N LEU A 36 -3.65 12.33 13.72
CA LEU A 36 -2.29 11.78 13.65
C LEU A 36 -2.24 10.29 14.03
N ILE A 37 -2.96 9.86 15.06
CA ILE A 37 -3.02 8.44 15.48
C ILE A 37 -3.67 7.60 14.40
N VAL A 38 -4.85 8.01 13.92
CA VAL A 38 -5.56 7.34 12.83
C VAL A 38 -4.62 7.19 11.65
N ARG A 39 -3.95 8.27 11.24
CA ARG A 39 -2.99 8.21 10.14
C ARG A 39 -1.87 7.19 10.37
N ARG A 40 -1.27 7.12 11.56
CA ARG A 40 -0.23 6.13 11.89
C ARG A 40 -0.75 4.70 11.81
N VAL A 41 -1.95 4.44 12.34
CA VAL A 41 -2.60 3.12 12.28
C VAL A 41 -2.84 2.69 10.83
N VAL A 42 -3.36 3.60 10.02
CA VAL A 42 -3.71 3.36 8.61
C VAL A 42 -2.49 3.06 7.78
N MET A 43 -1.46 3.84 8.02
CA MET A 43 -0.15 3.66 7.47
C MET A 43 0.37 2.25 7.79
N GLN A 44 0.46 1.89 9.07
CA GLN A 44 0.94 0.56 9.48
C GLN A 44 0.13 -0.60 8.89
N ASN A 45 -1.20 -0.47 8.85
CA ASN A 45 -2.09 -1.51 8.33
C ASN A 45 -1.90 -1.71 6.81
N ARG A 46 -1.60 -0.64 6.06
CA ARG A 46 -1.24 -0.75 4.63
C ARG A 46 0.18 -1.24 4.39
N TYR A 47 1.12 -0.93 5.29
CA TYR A 47 2.54 -1.18 5.06
C TYR A 47 2.94 -2.65 5.13
N GLY A 48 2.41 -3.44 6.07
CA GLY A 48 2.92 -4.80 6.20
C GLY A 48 2.42 -5.78 5.14
N ILE A 49 1.46 -5.40 4.31
CA ILE A 49 0.97 -6.26 3.22
C ILE A 49 1.79 -6.06 1.92
N ARG A 50 2.37 -4.88 1.67
CA ARG A 50 2.88 -4.53 0.30
C ARG A 50 4.40 -4.46 0.11
N ALA A 51 5.24 -4.82 1.09
CA ALA A 51 6.67 -5.00 0.81
C ALA A 51 6.95 -6.39 0.22
N VAL A 52 6.50 -6.66 -1.02
CA VAL A 52 7.23 -7.64 -1.83
C VAL A 52 8.58 -6.97 -2.10
N ASP A 53 9.57 -7.35 -1.30
CA ASP A 53 10.92 -6.80 -1.39
C ASP A 53 11.38 -6.86 -2.84
N ARG A 54 11.85 -5.73 -3.38
CA ARG A 54 12.38 -5.65 -4.76
C ARG A 54 13.45 -6.71 -4.99
N LYS A 55 14.22 -7.04 -3.94
CA LYS A 55 15.22 -8.11 -3.94
C LYS A 55 14.60 -9.48 -4.15
N PHE A 56 13.40 -9.73 -3.62
CA PHE A 56 12.72 -11.00 -3.76
C PHE A 56 12.11 -11.20 -5.15
N VAL A 57 11.50 -10.15 -5.72
CA VAL A 57 11.07 -10.18 -7.14
C VAL A 57 12.26 -10.48 -8.05
N ALA A 58 13.39 -9.80 -7.81
CA ALA A 58 14.63 -10.06 -8.53
C ALA A 58 15.16 -11.49 -8.31
N LEU A 59 15.07 -12.03 -7.08
CA LEU A 59 15.50 -13.40 -6.76
C LEU A 59 14.63 -14.46 -7.46
N CYS A 60 13.30 -14.27 -7.50
CA CYS A 60 12.39 -15.13 -8.25
C CYS A 60 12.71 -15.12 -9.74
N PHE A 61 12.99 -13.93 -10.29
CA PHE A 61 13.41 -13.82 -11.69
C PHE A 61 14.75 -14.50 -11.94
N ALA A 62 15.75 -14.27 -11.09
CA ALA A 62 17.05 -14.93 -11.20
C ALA A 62 16.92 -16.46 -11.14
N GLY A 63 16.12 -16.98 -10.19
CA GLY A 63 15.83 -18.41 -10.09
C GLY A 63 15.16 -18.96 -11.34
N ALA A 64 14.12 -18.30 -11.85
CA ALA A 64 13.45 -18.69 -13.09
C ALA A 64 14.41 -18.69 -14.29
N THR A 65 15.30 -17.71 -14.39
CA THR A 65 16.34 -17.64 -15.43
C THR A 65 17.32 -18.80 -15.34
N VAL A 66 17.81 -19.15 -14.14
CA VAL A 66 18.72 -20.29 -13.95
C VAL A 66 18.06 -21.60 -14.37
N PHE A 67 16.82 -21.85 -13.94
CA PHE A 67 16.08 -23.05 -14.34
C PHE A 67 15.82 -23.11 -15.85
N PHE A 68 15.53 -21.98 -16.48
CA PHE A 68 15.37 -21.89 -17.93
C PHE A 68 16.67 -22.23 -18.68
N CYS A 69 17.80 -21.70 -18.22
CA CYS A 69 19.12 -22.00 -18.79
C CYS A 69 19.48 -23.48 -18.63
N LEU A 70 19.28 -24.06 -17.44
CA LEU A 70 19.54 -25.48 -17.18
C LEU A 70 18.64 -26.39 -18.01
N GLY A 71 17.35 -26.04 -18.16
CA GLY A 71 16.42 -26.79 -19.01
C GLY A 71 16.81 -26.76 -20.48
N SER A 72 17.30 -25.61 -20.96
CA SER A 72 17.80 -25.43 -22.33
C SER A 72 19.08 -26.24 -22.58
N LEU A 73 20.00 -26.28 -21.61
CA LEU A 73 21.22 -27.09 -21.68
C LEU A 73 20.89 -28.60 -21.67
N ALA A 74 19.98 -29.03 -20.81
CA ALA A 74 19.53 -30.42 -20.73
C ALA A 74 18.85 -30.89 -22.04
N HIS A 75 18.05 -30.03 -22.67
CA HIS A 75 17.46 -30.30 -23.97
C HIS A 75 18.52 -30.50 -25.06
N ALA A 76 19.53 -29.63 -25.08
CA ALA A 76 20.64 -29.70 -26.04
C ALA A 76 21.46 -30.99 -25.89
N LEU A 77 21.63 -31.49 -24.67
CA LEU A 77 22.49 -32.65 -24.38
C LEU A 77 21.81 -34.00 -24.49
N TRP A 78 20.52 -34.10 -24.14
CA TRP A 78 19.85 -35.39 -23.95
C TRP A 78 18.66 -35.66 -24.85
N SER A 79 18.31 -34.75 -25.77
CA SER A 79 17.16 -34.89 -26.68
C SER A 79 15.83 -35.24 -25.98
N LEU A 80 15.75 -35.03 -24.66
CA LEU A 80 14.51 -35.07 -23.90
C LEU A 80 13.55 -34.07 -24.55
N THR A 81 12.32 -34.52 -24.82
CA THR A 81 11.30 -33.67 -25.41
C THR A 81 11.11 -32.44 -24.52
N ALA A 82 11.53 -31.28 -25.04
CA ALA A 82 11.65 -30.00 -24.32
C ALA A 82 10.39 -29.64 -23.49
N TRP A 83 9.25 -30.17 -23.90
CA TRP A 83 7.95 -30.02 -23.25
C TRP A 83 7.89 -30.52 -21.80
N TRP A 84 8.49 -31.66 -21.46
CA TRP A 84 8.43 -32.17 -20.07
C TRP A 84 9.26 -31.33 -19.10
N ILE A 85 10.41 -30.84 -19.57
CA ILE A 85 11.30 -29.98 -18.79
C ILE A 85 10.65 -28.60 -18.59
N PHE A 86 10.01 -28.06 -19.63
CA PHE A 86 9.29 -26.78 -19.55
C PHE A 86 8.07 -26.87 -18.62
N LEU A 87 7.21 -27.89 -18.75
CA LEU A 87 6.06 -28.10 -17.87
C LEU A 87 6.48 -28.32 -16.41
N GLY A 88 7.54 -29.09 -16.18
CA GLY A 88 8.08 -29.33 -14.84
C GLY A 88 8.62 -28.05 -14.20
N SER A 89 9.40 -27.26 -14.94
CA SER A 89 9.97 -26.01 -14.43
C SER A 89 8.91 -24.92 -14.21
N CYS A 90 7.96 -24.74 -15.13
CA CYS A 90 6.86 -23.79 -14.96
C CYS A 90 5.95 -24.15 -13.78
N SER A 91 5.61 -25.43 -13.60
CA SER A 91 4.75 -25.87 -12.49
C SER A 91 5.43 -25.69 -11.13
N VAL A 92 6.73 -26.02 -11.01
CA VAL A 92 7.50 -25.80 -9.78
C VAL A 92 7.61 -24.30 -9.45
N ILE A 93 7.83 -23.44 -10.43
CA ILE A 93 7.88 -21.98 -10.22
C ILE A 93 6.51 -21.44 -9.79
N CYS A 94 5.43 -21.83 -10.49
CA CYS A 94 4.08 -21.38 -10.14
C CYS A 94 3.66 -21.87 -8.75
N ILE A 95 3.89 -23.13 -8.42
CA ILE A 95 3.58 -23.70 -7.10
C ILE A 95 4.43 -23.01 -6.03
N GLY A 96 5.73 -22.80 -6.28
CA GLY A 96 6.62 -22.08 -5.37
C GLY A 96 6.15 -20.65 -5.09
N LEU A 97 5.75 -19.91 -6.14
CA LEU A 97 5.20 -18.56 -6.00
C LEU A 97 3.85 -18.55 -5.25
N CYS A 98 2.97 -19.51 -5.50
CA CYS A 98 1.68 -19.62 -4.82
C CYS A 98 1.83 -19.99 -3.34
N VAL A 99 2.57 -21.05 -3.02
CA VAL A 99 2.83 -21.51 -1.64
C VAL A 99 3.53 -20.41 -0.84
N TRP A 100 4.53 -19.77 -1.45
CA TRP A 100 5.24 -18.67 -0.81
C TRP A 100 4.36 -17.43 -0.63
N HIS A 101 3.48 -17.10 -1.58
CA HIS A 101 2.50 -16.01 -1.40
C HIS A 101 1.59 -16.27 -0.19
N ILE A 102 1.10 -17.51 -0.04
CA ILE A 102 0.26 -17.91 1.09
C ILE A 102 1.04 -17.84 2.42
N ILE A 103 2.27 -18.36 2.45
CA ILE A 103 3.14 -18.33 3.65
C ILE A 103 3.50 -16.90 4.01
N LEU A 104 3.90 -16.07 3.04
CA LEU A 104 4.19 -14.66 3.26
C LEU A 104 2.97 -13.89 3.71
N GLN A 105 1.78 -14.14 3.15
CA GLN A 105 0.56 -13.51 3.65
C GLN A 105 0.37 -13.82 5.13
N ARG A 106 0.52 -15.08 5.56
CA ARG A 106 0.38 -15.47 6.97
C ARG A 106 1.47 -14.88 7.88
N ILE A 107 2.73 -14.93 7.48
CA ILE A 107 3.86 -14.41 8.28
C ILE A 107 3.81 -12.88 8.35
N ARG A 108 3.34 -12.20 7.30
CA ARG A 108 3.31 -10.72 7.24
C ARG A 108 2.10 -10.10 7.92
N THR A 109 0.96 -10.80 8.01
CA THR A 109 -0.22 -10.25 8.70
C THR A 109 -0.05 -10.22 10.22
N ALA A 110 0.71 -11.16 10.79
CA ALA A 110 0.92 -11.26 12.24
C ALA A 110 1.61 -10.02 12.87
N PRO A 111 2.74 -9.48 12.35
CA PRO A 111 3.40 -8.32 12.95
C PRO A 111 2.66 -6.99 12.74
N VAL A 112 1.79 -6.88 11.73
CA VAL A 112 1.04 -5.65 11.44
C VAL A 112 0.03 -5.34 12.52
N GLN A 113 -0.69 -6.36 12.98
CA GLN A 113 -1.70 -6.20 14.03
C GLN A 113 -1.05 -5.76 15.33
N GLY A 114 0.10 -6.36 15.70
CA GLY A 114 0.84 -5.98 16.90
C GLY A 114 1.26 -4.51 16.90
N ASN A 115 1.64 -3.98 15.74
CA ASN A 115 2.01 -2.57 15.60
C ASN A 115 0.81 -1.63 15.72
N VAL A 116 -0.33 -1.96 15.09
CA VAL A 116 -1.58 -1.18 15.22
C VAL A 116 -2.03 -1.13 16.67
N VAL A 117 -2.09 -2.29 17.33
CA VAL A 117 -2.42 -2.41 18.76
C VAL A 117 -1.45 -1.58 19.59
N ARG A 118 -0.14 -1.66 19.32
CA ARG A 118 0.87 -0.87 20.04
C ARG A 118 0.69 0.63 19.87
N VAL A 119 0.43 1.11 18.64
CA VAL A 119 0.23 2.55 18.38
C VAL A 119 -1.01 3.07 19.09
N MET A 120 -2.13 2.33 19.02
CA MET A 120 -3.37 2.75 19.67
C MET A 120 -3.24 2.73 21.19
N LEU A 121 -2.67 1.68 21.78
CA LEU A 121 -2.45 1.62 23.22
C LEU A 121 -1.44 2.67 23.70
N ALA A 122 -0.39 2.98 22.93
CA ALA A 122 0.57 4.01 23.32
C ALA A 122 -0.08 5.40 23.51
N ASP A 123 -1.17 5.69 22.80
CA ASP A 123 -1.99 6.90 22.98
C ASP A 123 -3.27 6.66 23.82
N SER A 124 -3.32 5.54 24.55
CA SER A 124 -4.43 5.11 25.42
C SER A 124 -5.78 5.02 24.70
N LEU A 125 -5.81 4.45 23.50
CA LEU A 125 -7.03 4.14 22.76
C LEU A 125 -7.19 2.63 22.63
N CYS A 126 -8.41 2.13 22.85
CA CYS A 126 -8.74 0.72 22.65
C CYS A 126 -8.60 0.35 21.16
N PRO A 127 -7.78 -0.65 20.78
CA PRO A 127 -7.63 -1.11 19.39
C PRO A 127 -8.90 -1.70 18.75
N SER A 128 -9.86 -2.13 19.57
CA SER A 128 -11.11 -2.75 19.12
C SER A 128 -12.18 -1.71 18.77
N CYS A 129 -12.45 -0.77 19.68
CA CYS A 129 -13.55 0.20 19.55
C CYS A 129 -13.11 1.68 19.60
N VAL A 130 -11.83 1.97 19.81
CA VAL A 130 -11.25 3.32 19.94
C VAL A 130 -11.72 4.09 21.19
N TYR A 131 -12.27 3.42 22.20
CA TYR A 131 -12.58 4.06 23.48
C TYR A 131 -11.29 4.56 24.17
N PRO A 132 -11.29 5.78 24.74
CA PRO A 132 -10.15 6.28 25.50
C PRO A 132 -9.97 5.49 26.80
N LEU A 133 -8.83 4.85 26.95
CA LEU A 133 -8.45 4.07 28.14
C LEU A 133 -7.76 4.91 29.21
N ALA A 134 -7.46 6.18 28.90
CA ALA A 134 -6.84 7.09 29.84
C ALA A 134 -7.79 7.36 31.01
N GLY A 135 -7.27 7.28 32.24
CA GLY A 135 -8.03 7.57 33.46
C GLY A 135 -8.87 6.40 33.99
N LEU A 136 -8.94 5.27 33.29
CA LEU A 136 -9.59 4.06 33.80
C LEU A 136 -8.73 3.38 34.88
N ASP A 137 -9.39 2.81 35.87
CA ASP A 137 -8.74 2.07 36.95
C ASP A 137 -8.13 0.75 36.46
N LEU A 138 -6.98 0.40 37.03
CA LEU A 138 -6.35 -0.90 36.80
C LEU A 138 -7.04 -1.96 37.65
N GLN A 139 -7.39 -3.07 37.03
CA GLN A 139 -7.85 -4.27 37.73
C GLN A 139 -6.69 -4.98 38.45
N ALA A 140 -7.02 -5.96 39.30
CA ALA A 140 -6.05 -6.71 40.11
C ALA A 140 -4.89 -7.34 39.31
N ALA A 141 -5.09 -7.62 38.01
CA ALA A 141 -4.08 -8.18 37.12
C ALA A 141 -3.19 -7.12 36.41
N GLY A 142 -3.32 -5.82 36.77
CA GLY A 142 -2.60 -4.74 36.09
C GLY A 142 -3.13 -4.42 34.68
N THR A 143 -4.34 -4.87 34.37
CA THR A 143 -5.03 -4.62 33.10
C THR A 143 -6.10 -3.54 33.24
N VAL A 144 -6.25 -2.73 32.20
CA VAL A 144 -7.39 -1.84 31.99
C VAL A 144 -8.43 -2.58 31.15
N GLN A 145 -9.66 -2.66 31.65
CA GLN A 145 -10.80 -3.20 30.90
C GLN A 145 -11.48 -2.07 30.14
N CYS A 146 -11.68 -2.24 28.83
CA CYS A 146 -12.43 -1.29 28.02
C CYS A 146 -13.93 -1.40 28.33
N PRO A 147 -14.64 -0.32 28.71
CA PRO A 147 -16.06 -0.38 29.07
C PRO A 147 -17.00 -0.61 27.88
N GLU A 148 -16.57 -0.31 26.64
CA GLU A 148 -17.43 -0.51 25.46
C GLU A 148 -17.38 -1.94 24.91
N CYS A 149 -16.20 -2.52 24.78
CA CYS A 149 -16.02 -3.83 24.13
C CYS A 149 -15.50 -4.93 25.07
N SER A 150 -15.29 -4.60 26.35
CA SER A 150 -14.78 -5.51 27.39
C SER A 150 -13.37 -6.07 27.15
N ALA A 151 -12.62 -5.55 26.19
CA ALA A 151 -11.25 -6.01 25.91
C ALA A 151 -10.29 -5.57 27.03
N HIS A 152 -9.34 -6.44 27.37
CA HIS A 152 -8.37 -6.20 28.45
C HIS A 152 -6.98 -5.89 27.91
N TRP A 153 -6.40 -4.80 28.41
CA TRP A 153 -5.10 -4.30 27.97
C TRP A 153 -4.20 -4.03 29.16
N ARG A 154 -2.94 -4.47 29.14
CA ARG A 154 -1.99 -4.17 30.22
C ARG A 154 -1.80 -2.66 30.34
N GLY A 155 -1.96 -2.13 31.56
CA GLY A 155 -1.84 -0.70 31.83
C GLY A 155 -0.48 -0.10 31.45
N GLU A 156 0.60 -0.89 31.55
CA GLU A 156 1.95 -0.50 31.15
C GLU A 156 2.07 -0.14 29.65
N ARG A 157 1.15 -0.63 28.81
CA ARG A 157 1.12 -0.33 27.37
C ARG A 157 0.42 1.00 27.07
N CYS A 158 -0.36 1.52 28.02
CA CYS A 158 -1.10 2.78 27.95
C CYS A 158 -0.23 3.96 28.40
N ILE A 159 0.76 4.32 27.57
CA ILE A 159 1.86 5.22 27.96
C ILE A 159 1.37 6.67 28.12
N ARG A 160 0.61 7.18 27.16
CA ARG A 160 0.18 8.59 27.14
C ARG A 160 -1.25 8.69 27.63
N LYS A 161 -1.45 9.33 28.77
CA LYS A 161 -2.77 9.74 29.23
C LYS A 161 -3.23 10.88 28.32
N THR A 162 -4.13 10.56 27.40
CA THR A 162 -4.70 11.53 26.47
C THR A 162 -6.17 11.63 26.78
N ASP A 163 -6.59 12.81 27.22
CA ASP A 163 -8.01 13.09 27.43
C ASP A 163 -8.62 13.44 26.08
N PHE A 164 -8.95 12.42 25.31
CA PHE A 164 -9.88 12.60 24.20
C PHE A 164 -11.28 12.80 24.77
N PRO A 165 -12.09 13.72 24.22
CA PRO A 165 -13.46 13.89 24.67
C PRO A 165 -14.20 12.56 24.58
N GLU A 166 -15.06 12.31 25.57
CA GLU A 166 -15.84 11.08 25.64
C GLU A 166 -16.69 10.93 24.38
N ARG A 167 -16.68 9.72 23.81
CA ARG A 167 -17.30 9.47 22.52
C ARG A 167 -18.81 9.35 22.70
N THR A 168 -19.58 10.26 22.12
CA THR A 168 -21.04 10.11 21.97
C THR A 168 -21.34 9.10 20.87
N SER A 169 -21.19 7.80 21.18
CA SER A 169 -21.54 6.60 20.40
C SER A 169 -21.07 6.51 18.91
N ILE A 170 -20.66 5.31 18.49
CA ILE A 170 -20.25 5.06 17.10
C ILE A 170 -21.49 4.81 16.23
N PRO A 171 -21.72 5.54 15.11
CA PRO A 171 -22.68 5.09 14.12
C PRO A 171 -22.18 3.78 13.48
N PRO A 172 -23.04 2.78 13.25
CA PRO A 172 -22.63 1.46 12.77
C PRO A 172 -21.81 1.56 11.48
N SER A 173 -20.73 0.77 11.41
CA SER A 173 -19.72 0.74 10.33
C SER A 173 -20.27 0.63 8.91
N ARG A 174 -21.52 0.16 8.75
CA ARG A 174 -22.25 0.07 7.48
C ARG A 174 -22.57 1.45 6.88
N ALA A 175 -23.04 2.41 7.69
CA ALA A 175 -23.43 3.75 7.22
C ALA A 175 -22.23 4.56 6.69
N LEU A 176 -21.04 4.31 7.25
CA LEU A 176 -19.80 4.99 6.87
C LEU A 176 -19.16 4.41 5.61
N ARG A 177 -19.38 3.11 5.35
CA ARG A 177 -18.95 2.45 4.12
C ARG A 177 -19.72 2.96 2.90
N GLU A 178 -20.99 3.32 3.08
CA GLU A 178 -21.82 3.94 2.03
C GLU A 178 -21.41 5.40 1.77
N LYS A 179 -20.95 6.12 2.80
CA LYS A 179 -20.56 7.54 2.68
C LYS A 179 -19.18 7.77 2.05
N TYR A 180 -18.22 6.85 2.22
CA TYR A 180 -16.86 6.99 1.69
C TYR A 180 -16.39 5.73 0.94
N PRO A 181 -16.94 5.46 -0.27
CA PRO A 181 -16.67 4.23 -1.03
C PRO A 181 -15.28 4.19 -1.67
N TYR A 182 -14.48 5.26 -1.58
CA TYR A 182 -13.16 5.30 -2.20
C TYR A 182 -12.15 4.48 -1.39
N GLU A 183 -11.82 3.29 -1.90
CA GLU A 183 -10.58 2.60 -1.57
C GLU A 183 -9.42 3.57 -1.80
N LEU A 184 -8.93 4.16 -0.71
CA LEU A 184 -7.68 4.90 -0.67
C LEU A 184 -6.54 3.91 -1.00
N ASP A 185 -6.36 3.61 -2.28
CA ASP A 185 -5.30 2.75 -2.78
C ASP A 185 -4.00 3.59 -2.78
N GLY A 186 -3.38 3.68 -1.60
CA GLY A 186 -2.29 4.61 -1.36
C GLY A 186 -0.95 4.08 -1.86
N PHE A 187 -0.38 4.74 -2.86
CA PHE A 187 1.06 4.68 -3.14
C PHE A 187 1.83 5.47 -2.07
N PHE A 188 3.16 5.33 -2.08
CA PHE A 188 4.04 5.98 -1.13
C PHE A 188 4.99 6.92 -1.84
N LEU A 189 5.28 8.02 -1.16
CA LEU A 189 6.30 8.97 -1.51
C LEU A 189 7.47 8.80 -0.52
N PHE A 190 8.66 9.18 -0.96
CA PHE A 190 9.73 9.51 -0.04
C PHE A 190 9.79 11.02 0.05
N ASP A 191 9.76 11.51 1.28
CA ASP A 191 10.04 12.90 1.58
C ASP A 191 11.55 13.19 1.42
N ASP A 192 11.98 14.44 1.59
CA ASP A 192 13.37 14.81 1.34
C ASP A 192 14.35 14.32 2.41
N ARG A 193 13.83 13.88 3.56
CA ARG A 193 14.60 13.16 4.60
C ARG A 193 14.59 11.64 4.38
N GLN A 194 14.17 11.18 3.21
CA GLN A 194 14.03 9.76 2.85
C GLN A 194 13.04 9.01 3.76
N GLN A 195 12.16 9.71 4.46
CA GLN A 195 11.08 9.10 5.22
C GLN A 195 9.95 8.73 4.27
N ARG A 196 9.43 7.51 4.45
CA ARG A 196 8.32 7.01 3.65
C ARG A 196 7.00 7.60 4.16
N VAL A 197 6.29 8.30 3.29
CA VAL A 197 5.04 9.02 3.59
C VAL A 197 3.94 8.57 2.60
N PRO A 198 2.64 8.69 2.96
CA PRO A 198 1.56 8.29 2.06
C PRO A 198 1.47 9.29 0.91
N GLU A 199 0.91 8.91 -0.23
CA GLU A 199 0.49 9.87 -1.26
C GLU A 199 -0.94 10.34 -0.99
N ALA A 200 -1.19 11.65 -1.02
CA ALA A 200 -2.49 12.28 -0.74
C ALA A 200 -3.50 12.16 -1.90
N LYS A 201 -3.27 11.30 -2.90
CA LYS A 201 -4.05 11.25 -4.15
C LYS A 201 -5.56 11.21 -3.93
N GLY A 202 -6.03 10.37 -3.00
CA GLY A 202 -7.46 10.28 -2.66
C GLY A 202 -7.94 11.34 -1.66
N LEU A 203 -7.03 12.06 -1.01
CA LEU A 203 -7.35 13.11 -0.04
C LEU A 203 -7.59 14.47 -0.70
N PHE A 204 -7.02 14.74 -1.88
CA PHE A 204 -7.20 16.03 -2.55
C PHE A 204 -8.67 16.37 -2.83
N HIS A 205 -9.49 15.39 -3.22
CA HIS A 205 -10.94 15.62 -3.43
C HIS A 205 -11.64 16.04 -2.14
N LEU A 206 -11.36 15.34 -1.03
CA LEU A 206 -11.91 15.66 0.28
C LEU A 206 -11.41 17.02 0.78
N ALA A 207 -10.13 17.35 0.51
CA ALA A 207 -9.55 18.63 0.86
C ALA A 207 -10.22 19.79 0.09
N VAL A 208 -10.53 19.62 -1.20
CA VAL A 208 -11.26 20.62 -1.99
C VAL A 208 -12.67 20.87 -1.44
N GLU A 209 -13.38 19.81 -1.04
CA GLU A 209 -14.74 19.91 -0.49
C GLU A 209 -14.77 20.58 0.89
N ALA A 210 -13.74 20.33 1.70
CA ALA A 210 -13.63 20.86 3.06
C ALA A 210 -13.07 22.29 3.13
N GLU A 211 -12.39 22.77 2.09
CA GLU A 211 -11.70 24.05 2.09
C GLU A 211 -12.67 25.22 1.84
N GLY A 212 -12.73 26.14 2.81
CA GLY A 212 -13.59 27.31 2.76
C GLY A 212 -12.95 28.51 2.06
N ASP A 213 -11.62 28.56 1.98
CA ASP A 213 -10.89 29.63 1.30
C ASP A 213 -10.81 29.35 -0.21
N ASN A 214 -11.32 30.29 -1.01
CA ASN A 214 -11.36 30.18 -2.47
C ASN A 214 -9.97 30.07 -3.12
N ASP A 215 -8.93 30.73 -2.58
CA ASP A 215 -7.58 30.66 -3.13
C ASP A 215 -6.96 29.27 -2.92
N ARG A 216 -7.05 28.79 -1.67
CA ARG A 216 -6.61 27.44 -1.27
C ARG A 216 -7.34 26.37 -2.07
N ARG A 217 -8.66 26.49 -2.18
CA ARG A 217 -9.48 25.60 -3.00
C ARG A 217 -9.03 25.61 -4.46
N GLY A 218 -8.76 26.78 -5.04
CA GLY A 218 -8.26 26.92 -6.41
C GLY A 218 -6.94 26.19 -6.65
N ARG A 219 -5.99 26.26 -5.69
CA ARG A 219 -4.71 25.52 -5.75
C ARG A 219 -4.90 24.01 -5.69
N LEU A 220 -5.76 23.52 -4.80
CA LEU A 220 -6.10 22.09 -4.72
C LEU A 220 -6.78 21.59 -6.01
N GLU A 221 -7.70 22.36 -6.58
CA GLU A 221 -8.34 22.05 -7.87
C GLU A 221 -7.35 22.08 -9.04
N ALA A 222 -6.37 22.97 -9.02
CA ALA A 222 -5.29 23.01 -10.02
C ALA A 222 -4.43 21.73 -9.94
N VAL A 223 -4.10 21.27 -8.72
CA VAL A 223 -3.42 19.99 -8.51
C VAL A 223 -4.26 18.83 -9.07
N LEU A 224 -5.55 18.75 -8.76
CA LEU A 224 -6.43 17.69 -9.27
C LEU A 224 -6.54 17.70 -10.81
N ARG A 225 -6.66 18.88 -11.43
CA ARG A 225 -6.65 19.05 -12.88
C ARG A 225 -5.32 18.60 -13.50
N SER A 226 -4.20 18.90 -12.85
CA SER A 226 -2.88 18.44 -13.30
C SER A 226 -2.74 16.91 -13.22
N GLN A 227 -3.28 16.28 -12.17
CA GLN A 227 -3.23 14.83 -12.01
C GLN A 227 -4.14 14.07 -12.99
N THR A 228 -5.27 14.67 -13.39
CA THR A 228 -6.23 14.06 -14.33
C THR A 228 -5.79 14.19 -15.79
N SER A 229 -5.24 15.34 -16.17
CA SER A 229 -4.72 15.58 -17.53
C SER A 229 -3.46 14.75 -17.82
N GLU A 230 -2.64 14.47 -16.81
CA GLU A 230 -1.41 13.71 -16.96
C GLU A 230 -1.53 12.21 -16.73
N ARG A 231 -2.73 11.61 -16.88
CA ARG A 231 -2.78 10.15 -17.01
C ARG A 231 -1.85 9.77 -18.16
N PRO A 232 -0.68 9.17 -17.88
CA PRO A 232 0.42 9.30 -18.81
C PRO A 232 0.04 8.51 -20.04
N GLY A 233 -0.02 9.19 -21.18
CA GLY A 233 -0.13 8.54 -22.48
C GLY A 233 0.89 7.39 -22.59
N CYS A 234 2.05 7.54 -21.95
CA CYS A 234 3.06 6.48 -21.80
C CYS A 234 2.50 5.16 -21.22
N LEU A 235 1.61 5.16 -20.23
CA LEU A 235 1.01 3.91 -19.72
C LEU A 235 0.16 3.20 -20.79
N ARG A 236 -0.52 3.98 -21.65
CA ARG A 236 -1.23 3.43 -22.82
C ARG A 236 -0.25 2.97 -23.89
N VAL A 237 0.77 3.75 -24.21
CA VAL A 237 1.81 3.40 -25.21
C VAL A 237 2.54 2.13 -24.81
N GLY A 238 2.96 2.00 -23.55
CA GLY A 238 3.59 0.78 -23.04
C GLY A 238 2.65 -0.42 -23.10
N THR A 239 1.36 -0.23 -22.79
CA THR A 239 0.35 -1.28 -22.92
C THR A 239 0.15 -1.68 -24.39
N TYR A 240 0.08 -0.73 -25.32
CA TYR A 240 -0.04 -0.99 -26.76
C TYR A 240 1.21 -1.66 -27.33
N PHE A 241 2.40 -1.24 -26.90
CA PHE A 241 3.66 -1.88 -27.31
C PHE A 241 3.69 -3.35 -26.89
N VAL A 242 3.23 -3.67 -25.68
CA VAL A 242 3.19 -5.04 -25.16
C VAL A 242 2.15 -5.87 -25.90
N LEU A 243 0.98 -5.30 -26.18
CA LEU A 243 -0.04 -5.91 -27.04
C LEU A 243 0.52 -6.19 -28.44
N PHE A 244 1.19 -5.22 -29.05
CA PHE A 244 1.81 -5.35 -30.36
C PHE A 244 2.90 -6.43 -30.38
N ALA A 245 3.81 -6.42 -29.41
CA ALA A 245 4.85 -7.46 -29.28
C ALA A 245 4.24 -8.85 -29.07
N THR A 246 3.15 -8.95 -28.31
CA THR A 246 2.40 -10.20 -28.11
C THR A 246 1.77 -10.68 -29.41
N ILE A 247 1.15 -9.77 -30.18
CA ILE A 247 0.57 -10.09 -31.50
C ILE A 247 1.66 -10.54 -32.48
N LEU A 248 2.82 -9.88 -32.52
CA LEU A 248 3.93 -10.28 -33.37
C LEU A 248 4.49 -11.66 -32.99
N ALA A 249 4.64 -11.93 -31.69
CA ALA A 249 5.05 -13.24 -31.21
C ALA A 249 4.03 -14.31 -31.64
N LEU A 250 2.74 -14.07 -31.41
CA LEU A 250 1.66 -14.98 -31.80
C LEU A 250 1.62 -15.21 -33.32
N GLY A 251 1.76 -14.15 -34.12
CA GLY A 251 1.78 -14.23 -35.57
C GLY A 251 2.98 -15.02 -36.09
N ARG A 252 4.17 -14.78 -35.53
CA ARG A 252 5.37 -15.55 -35.85
C ARG A 252 5.19 -17.02 -35.46
N TYR A 253 4.57 -17.30 -34.32
CA TYR A 253 4.28 -18.66 -33.88
C TYR A 253 3.37 -19.40 -34.85
N VAL A 254 2.24 -18.80 -35.25
CA VAL A 254 1.33 -19.39 -36.23
C VAL A 254 2.05 -19.62 -37.56
N TYR A 255 2.83 -18.65 -38.04
CA TYR A 255 3.61 -18.79 -39.27
C TYR A 255 4.58 -19.96 -39.22
N THR A 256 5.35 -20.11 -38.13
CA THR A 256 6.31 -21.22 -37.96
C THR A 256 5.60 -22.57 -37.94
N VAL A 257 4.48 -22.70 -37.23
CA VAL A 257 3.69 -23.94 -37.17
C VAL A 257 3.16 -24.32 -38.54
N VAL A 258 2.63 -23.36 -39.31
CA VAL A 258 2.10 -23.59 -40.66
C VAL A 258 3.21 -24.01 -41.64
N GLN A 259 4.37 -23.35 -41.60
CA GLN A 259 5.45 -23.61 -42.56
C GLN A 259 6.23 -24.90 -42.30
N THR A 260 6.47 -25.22 -41.03
CA THR A 260 7.34 -26.35 -40.67
C THR A 260 6.58 -27.62 -40.33
N GLY A 261 5.27 -27.52 -40.07
CA GLY A 261 4.46 -28.62 -39.52
C GLY A 261 4.90 -29.08 -38.12
N GLN A 262 5.91 -28.42 -37.54
CA GLN A 262 6.50 -28.78 -36.25
C GLN A 262 6.15 -27.73 -35.20
N PHE A 263 5.72 -28.22 -34.05
CA PHE A 263 5.38 -27.40 -32.91
C PHE A 263 6.66 -27.01 -32.15
N ILE A 264 7.36 -25.97 -32.61
CA ILE A 264 8.57 -25.46 -31.94
C ILE A 264 8.14 -24.50 -30.82
N ALA A 265 7.77 -25.05 -29.67
CA ALA A 265 7.24 -24.27 -28.55
C ALA A 265 8.27 -23.35 -27.86
N GLY A 266 9.57 -23.68 -27.90
CA GLY A 266 10.58 -23.08 -27.01
C GLY A 266 10.87 -21.59 -27.22
N ASN A 267 10.99 -21.12 -28.46
CA ASN A 267 11.43 -19.73 -28.74
C ASN A 267 10.33 -18.68 -28.53
N GLN A 268 9.07 -19.09 -28.51
CA GLN A 268 7.92 -18.17 -28.55
C GLN A 268 7.52 -17.72 -27.14
N PHE A 269 7.63 -18.63 -26.15
CA PHE A 269 7.44 -18.28 -24.75
C PHE A 269 8.52 -17.32 -24.24
N GLY A 270 9.77 -17.44 -24.72
CA GLY A 270 10.85 -16.50 -24.36
C GLY A 270 10.55 -15.05 -24.74
N LEU A 271 10.05 -14.83 -25.96
CA LEU A 271 9.67 -13.49 -26.43
C LEU A 271 8.49 -12.93 -25.64
N LEU A 272 7.48 -13.75 -25.33
CA LEU A 272 6.34 -13.34 -24.52
C LEU A 272 6.77 -12.97 -23.09
N SER A 273 7.62 -13.76 -22.46
CA SER A 273 8.16 -13.47 -21.13
C SER A 273 8.95 -12.16 -21.11
N ILE A 274 9.82 -11.92 -22.10
CA ILE A 274 10.55 -10.65 -22.24
C ILE A 274 9.57 -9.48 -22.42
N ALA A 275 8.55 -9.62 -23.26
CA ALA A 275 7.55 -8.57 -23.46
C ALA A 275 6.79 -8.23 -22.16
N ILE A 276 6.40 -9.24 -21.37
CA ILE A 276 5.75 -9.05 -20.06
C ILE A 276 6.69 -8.36 -19.07
N LEU A 277 7.97 -8.74 -19.06
CA LEU A 277 8.98 -8.11 -18.19
C LEU A 277 9.21 -6.64 -18.54
N LEU A 278 9.33 -6.34 -19.83
CA LEU A 278 9.45 -4.98 -20.33
C LEU A 278 8.18 -4.17 -20.01
N ALA A 279 6.99 -4.78 -20.14
CA ALA A 279 5.72 -4.17 -19.74
C ALA A 279 5.73 -3.75 -18.26
N GLY A 280 6.10 -4.69 -17.38
CA GLY A 280 6.13 -4.49 -15.94
C GLY A 280 7.12 -3.40 -15.54
N ASN A 281 8.35 -3.47 -16.07
CA ASN A 281 9.38 -2.46 -15.82
C ASN A 281 8.99 -1.09 -16.37
N PHE A 282 8.43 -1.01 -17.57
CA PHE A 282 7.98 0.25 -18.15
C PHE A 282 6.85 0.88 -17.34
N ARG A 283 5.85 0.09 -16.93
CA ARG A 283 4.77 0.55 -16.03
C ARG A 283 5.32 1.07 -14.72
N TYR A 284 6.31 0.37 -14.16
CA TYR A 284 6.97 0.77 -12.93
C TYR A 284 7.74 2.09 -13.08
N LEU A 285 8.56 2.25 -14.13
CA LEU A 285 9.30 3.47 -14.41
C LEU A 285 8.39 4.65 -14.71
N ALA A 286 7.37 4.45 -15.55
CA ALA A 286 6.37 5.46 -15.85
C ALA A 286 5.62 5.89 -14.59
N HIS A 287 5.35 4.97 -13.67
CA HIS A 287 4.76 5.28 -12.37
C HIS A 287 5.71 6.08 -11.48
N LEU A 288 7.00 5.73 -11.40
CA LEU A 288 7.99 6.52 -10.66
C LEU A 288 8.12 7.94 -11.19
N GLN A 289 8.12 8.11 -12.52
CA GLN A 289 8.13 9.43 -13.16
C GLN A 289 6.86 10.21 -12.85
N TYR A 290 5.69 9.57 -12.95
CA TYR A 290 4.40 10.17 -12.59
C TYR A 290 4.38 10.66 -11.14
N VAL A 291 4.87 9.82 -10.21
CA VAL A 291 4.93 10.16 -8.79
C VAL A 291 5.85 11.35 -8.54
N ARG A 292 7.02 11.40 -9.19
CA ARG A 292 7.95 12.54 -9.10
C ARG A 292 7.33 13.83 -9.65
N SER A 293 6.77 13.79 -10.86
CA SER A 293 6.08 14.94 -11.47
C SER A 293 4.94 15.45 -10.61
N THR A 294 4.11 14.53 -10.08
CA THR A 294 2.98 14.89 -9.21
C THR A 294 3.47 15.54 -7.93
N ARG A 295 4.51 14.98 -7.29
CA ARG A 295 5.13 15.56 -6.10
C ARG A 295 5.62 16.99 -6.36
N GLU A 296 6.39 17.20 -7.43
CA GLU A 296 6.92 18.51 -7.80
C GLU A 296 5.81 19.55 -8.01
N LYS A 297 4.73 19.17 -8.70
CA LYS A 297 3.59 20.07 -8.94
C LYS A 297 2.82 20.42 -7.68
N VAL A 298 2.61 19.44 -6.81
CA VAL A 298 1.94 19.65 -5.53
C VAL A 298 2.78 20.57 -4.63
N LEU A 299 4.10 20.37 -4.60
CA LEU A 299 5.02 21.23 -3.83
C LEU A 299 5.17 22.63 -4.44
N ALA A 300 5.13 22.78 -5.76
CA ALA A 300 5.11 24.08 -6.43
C ALA A 300 3.86 24.89 -6.04
N GLN A 301 2.77 24.20 -5.71
CA GLN A 301 1.56 24.81 -5.13
C GLN A 301 1.62 24.89 -3.60
N ARG A 302 2.79 24.76 -2.96
CA ARG A 302 3.01 24.72 -1.50
C ARG A 302 1.98 23.90 -0.73
N ILE A 303 1.59 22.75 -1.27
CA ILE A 303 0.71 21.79 -0.61
C ILE A 303 1.56 20.56 -0.27
N CYS A 304 1.27 19.92 0.86
CA CYS A 304 1.93 18.71 1.28
C CYS A 304 1.46 17.51 0.43
N PRO A 305 2.34 16.84 -0.34
CA PRO A 305 1.99 15.65 -1.12
C PRO A 305 1.48 14.48 -0.29
N ALA A 306 1.72 14.52 1.03
CA ALA A 306 1.37 13.44 1.94
C ALA A 306 -0.01 13.55 2.60
N CYS A 307 -0.52 14.75 2.84
CA CYS A 307 -1.86 14.96 3.40
C CYS A 307 -2.73 15.99 2.71
N ALA A 308 -2.23 16.63 1.66
CA ALA A 308 -2.89 17.75 1.01
C ALA A 308 -3.06 19.00 1.90
N ASP A 309 -2.36 19.08 3.03
CA ASP A 309 -2.38 20.28 3.88
C ASP A 309 -1.44 21.37 3.33
N PHE A 310 -1.75 22.62 3.57
CA PHE A 310 -0.97 23.76 3.07
C PHE A 310 0.34 23.90 3.84
N LEU A 311 1.41 24.20 3.11
CA LEU A 311 2.74 24.47 3.64
C LEU A 311 3.05 25.97 3.66
N ASP A 312 2.02 26.80 3.47
CA ASP A 312 2.16 28.24 3.52
C ASP A 312 2.58 28.66 4.93
N TRP A 313 3.50 29.62 5.00
CA TRP A 313 3.97 30.24 6.26
C TRP A 313 4.80 29.33 7.19
N ILE A 314 5.20 28.15 6.72
CA ILE A 314 6.13 27.30 7.47
C ILE A 314 7.56 27.62 7.02
N GLU A 315 8.37 28.16 7.93
CA GLU A 315 9.79 28.41 7.68
C GLU A 315 10.55 27.08 7.50
N PRO A 316 11.50 26.99 6.55
CA PRO A 316 12.35 25.83 6.42
C PRO A 316 13.22 25.60 7.67
N ASP A 317 13.39 24.34 8.06
CA ASP A 317 14.38 23.93 9.06
C ASP A 317 15.81 24.22 8.58
N SER A 318 16.78 24.10 9.48
CA SER A 318 18.22 24.28 9.18
C SER A 318 18.78 23.41 8.05
N ASP A 319 18.11 22.32 7.67
CA ASP A 319 18.47 21.44 6.55
C ASP A 319 17.81 21.84 5.21
N GLY A 320 17.11 22.97 5.19
CA GLY A 320 16.39 23.51 4.04
C GLY A 320 15.06 22.82 3.75
N CYS A 321 14.56 21.97 4.65
CA CYS A 321 13.27 21.30 4.48
C CYS A 321 12.17 21.99 5.29
N THR A 322 11.01 22.19 4.69
CA THR A 322 9.78 22.60 5.36
C THR A 322 9.05 21.36 5.90
N VAL A 323 8.87 21.28 7.23
CA VAL A 323 8.18 20.16 7.88
C VAL A 323 6.68 20.44 7.98
N CYS A 324 5.87 19.58 7.36
CA CYS A 324 4.42 19.68 7.44
C CYS A 324 3.93 19.42 8.87
N GLN A 325 3.30 20.41 9.51
CA GLN A 325 2.84 20.31 10.90
C GLN A 325 1.81 19.19 11.13
N THR A 326 1.02 18.86 10.10
CA THR A 326 -0.06 17.87 10.14
C THR A 326 0.43 16.44 10.03
N CYS A 327 1.61 16.23 9.44
CA CYS A 327 2.07 14.88 9.09
C CYS A 327 3.51 14.55 9.44
N GLY A 328 4.31 15.57 9.70
CA GLY A 328 5.75 15.46 9.94
C GLY A 328 6.58 15.18 8.68
N ALA A 329 6.00 15.08 7.49
CA ALA A 329 6.77 14.91 6.25
C ALA A 329 7.58 16.18 5.95
N ALA A 330 8.83 16.00 5.57
CA ALA A 330 9.77 17.08 5.29
C ALA A 330 9.99 17.26 3.79
N TRP A 331 9.75 18.48 3.28
CA TRP A 331 9.83 18.78 1.85
C TRP A 331 10.71 20.00 1.59
N ARG A 332 11.57 19.92 0.59
CA ARG A 332 12.26 21.08 0.01
C ARG A 332 11.29 21.76 -0.95
N LEU A 333 10.96 23.01 -0.66
CA LEU A 333 10.05 23.85 -1.43
C LEU A 333 10.77 24.68 -2.49
#